data_AF-A0A7W9WLR3-F1
#
_entry.id   AF-A0A7W9WLR3-F1
#
_cell.length_a   1.000
_cell.length_b   1.000
_cell.length_c   1.000
_cell.angle_alpha   90.00
_cell.angle_beta   90.00
_cell.angle_gamma   90.00
#
_symmetry.space_group_name_H-M   'P 1'
#
loop_
_entity.id
_entity.type
_entity.pdbx_description
1 polymer ?
#
loop_
_entity_poly.entity_id
_entity_poly.type
_entity_poly.pdbx_seq_one_letter_code
_entity_poly.pdbx_strand_id
1 'polypeptide(L)' 'MTLVIVEPPVPGEHGRRVIVRCPEAERCIGIAHSDQELLRLLEKVGLTGYENDLDLPGAVEWRELGPHQWERPS' A
#
# COMPACT_ATOMS: atom_id res chain seq x y z
N MET A 1 8.53 14.11 -3.69
CA MET A 1 7.24 13.64 -3.15
C MET A 1 7.37 12.15 -2.93
N THR A 2 6.93 11.67 -1.78
CA THR A 2 6.89 10.23 -1.49
C THR A 2 5.54 9.69 -1.92
N LEU A 3 5.51 8.59 -2.66
CA LEU A 3 4.29 7.94 -3.12
C LEU A 3 4.24 6.52 -2.55
N VAL A 4 3.09 6.17 -1.98
CA VAL A 4 2.80 4.78 -1.59
C VAL A 4 2.08 4.11 -2.75
N ILE A 5 2.55 2.95 -3.18
CA ILE A 5 1.95 2.16 -4.25
C ILE A 5 1.52 0.82 -3.65
N VAL A 6 0.26 0.45 -3.86
CA VAL A 6 -0.28 -0.85 -3.45
C VAL A 6 -0.55 -1.68 -4.70
N GLU A 7 0.32 -2.66 -4.94
CA GLU A 7 0.26 -3.56 -6.09
C GLU A 7 -1.00 -4.45 -6.07
N PRO A 8 -1.39 -5.06 -7.19
CA PRO A 8 -2.50 -6.02 -7.20
C PRO A 8 -2.23 -7.22 -6.28
N PRO A 9 -3.29 -7.95 -5.86
CA PRO A 9 -3.10 -9.16 -5.08
C PRO A 9 -2.27 -10.19 -5.83
N VAL A 10 -1.26 -10.75 -5.16
CA VAL A 10 -0.41 -11.78 -5.75
C VAL A 10 -1.16 -13.12 -5.70
N PRO A 11 -1.32 -13.83 -6.83
CA PRO A 11 -1.96 -15.15 -6.83
C PRO A 11 -1.27 -16.10 -5.85
N GLY A 12 -2.04 -16.63 -4.88
CA GLY A 12 -1.57 -17.60 -3.90
C GLY A 12 -0.85 -17.05 -2.66
N GLU A 13 -0.46 -15.77 -2.63
CA GLU A 13 0.19 -15.14 -1.46
C GLU A 13 -0.81 -14.46 -0.51
N HIS A 14 -2.06 -14.23 -0.95
CA HIS A 14 -3.04 -13.36 -0.27
C HIS A 14 -2.50 -11.94 -0.04
N GLY A 15 -3.38 -10.94 0.08
CA GLY A 15 -2.96 -9.55 0.30
C GLY A 15 -2.21 -8.91 -0.88
N ARG A 16 -1.58 -7.75 -0.64
CA ARG A 16 -1.03 -6.85 -1.66
C ARG A 16 0.36 -6.34 -1.28
N ARG A 17 1.28 -6.30 -2.25
CA ARG A 17 2.63 -5.74 -2.03
C ARG A 17 2.55 -4.23 -1.90
N VAL A 18 3.26 -3.70 -0.90
CA VAL A 18 3.34 -2.27 -0.61
C VAL A 18 4.72 -1.77 -0.98
N ILE A 19 4.76 -0.79 -1.87
CA ILE A 19 5.97 -0.15 -2.38
C ILE A 19 5.95 1.31 -1.96
N VAL A 20 7.09 1.81 -1.50
CA VAL A 20 7.31 3.24 -1.26
C VAL A 20 8.29 3.74 -2.30
N ARG A 21 7.86 4.74 -3.07
CA ARG A 21 8.69 5.44 -4.05
C ARG A 21 9.03 6.83 -3.53
N CYS A 22 10.30 7.08 -3.34
CA CYS A 22 10.88 8.39 -3.04
C CYS A 22 11.71 8.87 -4.25
N PRO A 23 12.11 10.15 -4.32
CA PRO A 23 12.95 10.66 -5.42
C PRO A 23 14.27 9.89 -5.61
N GLU A 24 14.77 9.30 -4.53
CA GLU A 24 16.08 8.65 -4.48
C GLU A 24 16.01 7.13 -4.74
N ALA A 25 14.86 6.49 -4.46
CA ALA A 25 14.72 5.05 -4.54
C ALA A 25 13.26 4.59 -4.51
N GLU A 26 13.05 3.35 -4.98
CA GLU A 26 11.84 2.59 -4.78
C GLU A 26 12.15 1.36 -3.93
N ARG A 27 11.33 1.09 -2.92
CA ARG A 27 11.50 -0.08 -2.03
C ARG A 27 10.16 -0.75 -1.74
N CYS A 28 10.13 -2.08 -1.84
CA CYS A 28 9.06 -2.88 -1.26
C CYS A 28 9.23 -2.89 0.27
N ILE A 29 8.17 -2.54 0.99
CA ILE A 29 8.19 -2.47 2.47
C ILE A 29 7.47 -3.64 3.12
N GLY A 30 6.71 -4.43 2.36
CA GLY A 30 6.04 -5.64 2.82
C GLY A 30 4.81 -6.02 2.00
N ILE A 31 4.05 -6.98 2.51
CA ILE A 31 2.73 -7.37 2.03
C ILE A 31 1.72 -6.99 3.12
N ALA A 32 0.64 -6.31 2.73
CA ALA A 32 -0.48 -5.99 3.62
C ALA A 32 -1.73 -6.75 3.20
N HIS A 33 -2.48 -7.25 4.19
CA HIS A 33 -3.75 -7.96 3.98
C HIS A 33 -4.95 -7.14 4.45
N SER A 34 -4.70 -5.95 5.00
CA SER A 34 -5.70 -5.02 5.51
C SER A 34 -5.13 -3.61 5.58
N ASP A 35 -6.00 -2.61 5.72
CA ASP A 35 -5.59 -1.21 5.91
C ASP A 35 -4.74 -1.04 7.17
N GLN A 36 -5.09 -1.77 8.23
CA GLN A 36 -4.34 -1.72 9.48
C GLN A 36 -2.91 -2.25 9.31
N GLU A 37 -2.72 -3.30 8.51
CA GLU A 37 -1.38 -3.78 8.18
C GLU A 37 -0.62 -2.80 7.29
N LEU A 38 -1.30 -2.18 6.32
CA LEU A 38 -0.71 -1.12 5.49
C LEU A 38 -0.19 0.03 6.36
N LEU A 39 -1.02 0.56 7.27
CA LEU A 39 -0.63 1.64 8.18
C LEU A 39 0.59 1.25 9.04
N ARG A 40 0.60 0.02 9.61
CA ARG A 40 1.75 -0.48 10.38
C ARG A 40 3.03 -0.61 9.53
N LEU A 41 2.93 -0.98 8.26
CA LEU A 41 4.08 -1.04 7.35
C LEU A 41 4.62 0.37 7.08
N LEU A 42 3.74 1.34 6.85
CA LEU A 42 4.09 2.75 6.63
C LEU A 42 4.76 3.36 7.88
N GLU A 43 4.20 3.13 9.07
CA GLU A 43 4.76 3.59 10.33
C GLU A 43 6.19 3.07 10.56
N LYS A 44 6.45 1.79 10.25
CA LYS A 44 7.79 1.17 10.37
C LYS A 44 8.84 1.84 9.50
N VAL A 45 8.44 2.56 8.45
CA VAL A 45 9.33 3.27 7.54
C VAL A 45 9.27 4.79 7.72
N GLY A 46 8.62 5.25 8.79
CA GLY A 46 8.52 6.68 9.14
C GLY A 46 7.46 7.45 8.38
N LEU A 47 6.55 6.76 7.67
CA LEU A 47 5.41 7.37 7.00
C LEU A 47 4.19 7.29 7.92
N THR A 48 3.85 8.41 8.56
CA THR A 48 2.71 8.54 9.47
C THR A 48 1.65 9.49 8.90
N GLY A 49 0.44 9.50 9.45
CA GLY A 49 -0.65 10.38 9.02
C GLY A 49 -1.51 9.84 7.87
N TYR A 50 -1.28 8.60 7.43
CA TYR A 50 -1.99 8.01 6.30
C TYR A 50 -3.40 7.51 6.66
N GLU A 51 -3.79 7.53 7.94
CA GLU A 51 -5.09 7.02 8.41
C GLU A 51 -6.30 7.68 7.73
N ASN A 52 -6.19 8.94 7.30
CA ASN A 52 -7.25 9.65 6.59
C ASN A 52 -6.96 9.80 5.09
N ASP A 53 -5.81 9.32 4.62
CA ASP A 53 -5.29 9.60 3.28
C ASP A 53 -5.27 8.37 2.37
N LEU A 54 -5.68 7.20 2.87
CA LEU A 54 -5.70 5.96 2.08
C LEU A 54 -6.53 6.09 0.79
N ASP A 55 -7.60 6.86 0.82
CA ASP A 55 -8.46 7.10 -0.34
C ASP A 55 -8.01 8.29 -1.22
N LEU A 56 -7.04 9.08 -0.76
CA LEU A 56 -6.65 10.31 -1.45
C LEU A 56 -5.78 9.99 -2.68
N PRO A 57 -6.24 10.37 -3.89
CA PRO A 57 -5.44 10.19 -5.09
C PRO A 57 -4.11 10.94 -4.97
N GLY A 58 -3.01 10.21 -5.12
CA GLY A 58 -1.65 10.76 -5.02
C GLY A 58 -1.00 10.63 -3.65
N ALA A 59 -1.75 10.30 -2.60
CA ALA A 59 -1.18 9.82 -1.34
C ALA A 59 -0.90 8.31 -1.43
N VAL A 60 -1.90 7.55 -1.85
CA VAL A 60 -1.79 6.12 -2.14
C VAL A 60 -2.25 5.83 -3.56
N GLU A 61 -1.40 5.16 -4.34
CA GLU A 61 -1.73 4.66 -5.66
C GLU A 61 -2.11 3.17 -5.57
N TRP A 62 -3.40 2.89 -5.70
CA TRP A 62 -3.94 1.53 -5.69
C TRP A 62 -3.96 0.95 -7.11
N ARG A 63 -3.21 -0.13 -7.35
CA ARG A 63 -3.14 -0.82 -8.65
C ARG A 63 -4.22 -1.87 -8.79
N GLU A 64 -4.90 -1.89 -9.94
CA GLU A 64 -6.05 -2.76 -10.30
C GLU A 64 -7.26 -2.61 -9.38
N LEU A 65 -7.13 -3.07 -8.13
CA LEU A 65 -8.18 -3.01 -7.12
C LEU A 65 -8.11 -1.68 -6.37
N GLY A 66 -9.28 -1.16 -6.00
CA GLY A 66 -9.40 0.08 -5.25
C GLY A 66 -8.92 -0.01 -3.79
N PRO A 67 -9.08 1.07 -3.03
CA PRO A 67 -8.87 1.09 -1.59
C PRO A 67 -9.66 -0.02 -0.89
N HIS A 68 -9.11 -0.55 0.21
CA HIS A 68 -9.75 -1.56 1.06
C HIS A 68 -10.01 -2.93 0.42
N GLN A 69 -9.68 -3.10 -0.87
CA GLN A 69 -9.81 -4.35 -1.59
C GLN A 69 -8.47 -5.09 -1.56
N TRP A 70 -8.38 -6.08 -0.68
CA TRP A 70 -7.15 -6.81 -0.39
C TRP A 70 -7.05 -8.18 -1.08
N GLU A 71 -8.18 -8.70 -1.54
CA GLU A 71 -8.28 -9.97 -2.25
C GLU A 71 -9.08 -9.77 -3.54
N ARG A 72 -8.86 -10.64 -4.53
CA ARG A 72 -9.72 -10.65 -5.72
C ARG A 72 -11.09 -11.22 -5.36
N PRO A 73 -12.19 -10.59 -5.78
CA PRO A 73 -13.50 -11.23 -5.72
C PRO A 73 -13.44 -12.54 -6.52
N SER A 74 -13.81 -13.64 -5.87
CA SER A 74 -13.93 -14.98 -6.47
C SER A 74 -15.06 -15.06 -7.48
#